data_AF-A0A4S1E785-F1
#
_entry.id   AF-A0A4S1E785-F1
#
_cell.length_a   1.000
_cell.length_b   1.000
_cell.length_c   1.000
_cell.angle_alpha   90.00
_cell.angle_beta   90.00
_cell.angle_gamma   90.00
#
_symmetry.space_group_name_H-M   'P 1'
#
loop_
_entity.id
_entity.type
_entity.pdbx_description
1 polymer ?
#
loop_
_entity_poly.entity_id
_entity_poly.type
_entity_poly.pdbx_seq_one_letter_code
_entity_poly.pdbx_strand_id
1 'polypeptide(L)'
;SMVQSQTAQVSTTPKYVVFDGVTGELLHSKDGSGAVATTQGVLYGLHLGRFADIETRWLYFIVGLVGTAMVGSGLVLWTVKRRSKLPDPEKPYFGFRLVERLNIASIAGLSVAMVAFFWLNRWLPVEMLERAQWEIHGFFLVWLATLVWALVRPAKRAWVELLAMAAGLCFLLPIANMLGLGQGMQSSLAQAGWLFLSFDLSLWLLAIVHAAMAWRVAKHQPPRPRPAVKKRPPVAAPALTTQES
;
A
#
# COMPACT_ATOMS: atom_id res chain seq x y z
N SER A 1 16.07 6.22 -38.97
CA SER A 1 16.21 5.21 -37.90
C SER A 1 14.95 4.36 -37.83
N MET A 2 15.03 3.07 -38.15
CA MET A 2 13.92 2.15 -37.89
C MET A 2 13.97 1.72 -36.42
N VAL A 3 12.96 2.10 -35.63
CA VAL A 3 12.77 1.61 -34.26
C VAL A 3 12.01 0.28 -34.37
N GLN A 4 12.68 -0.84 -34.09
CA GLN A 4 12.03 -2.14 -34.04
C GLN A 4 10.96 -2.14 -32.93
N SER A 5 9.75 -2.59 -33.25
CA SER A 5 8.62 -2.66 -32.32
C SER A 5 8.96 -3.57 -31.13
N GLN A 6 9.01 -2.97 -29.94
CA GLN A 6 9.45 -3.57 -28.67
C GLN A 6 8.41 -4.50 -28.01
N THR A 7 7.65 -5.27 -28.78
CA THR A 7 6.40 -5.89 -28.28
C THR A 7 6.62 -7.21 -27.52
N ALA A 8 7.85 -7.70 -27.34
CA ALA A 8 8.05 -9.05 -26.78
C ALA A 8 9.40 -9.31 -26.04
N GLN A 9 10.14 -8.31 -25.54
CA GLN A 9 11.49 -8.56 -24.97
C GLN A 9 11.74 -8.06 -23.55
N VAL A 10 12.06 -8.98 -22.63
CA VAL A 10 12.23 -8.74 -21.17
C VAL A 10 13.10 -7.52 -20.80
N SER A 11 14.01 -7.13 -21.69
CA SER A 11 14.89 -5.98 -21.52
C SER A 11 14.37 -4.73 -22.26
N THR A 12 14.30 -3.61 -21.56
CA THR A 12 13.89 -2.29 -22.10
C THR A 12 15.06 -1.52 -22.73
N THR A 13 16.17 -2.19 -23.08
CA THR A 13 17.32 -1.53 -23.70
C THR A 13 17.02 -1.18 -25.16
N PRO A 14 17.05 0.10 -25.57
CA PRO A 14 16.88 0.46 -26.98
C PRO A 14 18.09 -0.02 -27.78
N LYS A 15 17.87 -1.03 -28.64
CA LYS A 15 18.77 -1.37 -29.73
C LYS A 15 18.51 -0.39 -30.87
N TYR A 16 19.51 0.39 -31.25
CA TYR A 16 19.43 1.25 -32.43
C TYR A 16 20.60 0.97 -33.35
N VAL A 17 20.29 1.06 -34.64
CA VAL A 17 21.25 0.90 -35.72
C VAL A 17 21.22 2.18 -36.54
N VAL A 18 22.39 2.78 -36.74
CA VAL A 18 22.58 4.01 -37.51
C VAL A 18 23.14 3.63 -38.87
N PHE A 19 22.44 4.02 -39.93
CA PHE A 19 22.87 3.86 -41.32
C PHE A 19 23.21 5.23 -41.89
N ASP A 20 24.15 5.26 -42.82
CA ASP A 20 24.39 6.43 -43.67
C ASP A 20 23.18 6.66 -44.58
N GLY A 21 22.68 7.90 -44.61
CA GLY A 21 21.48 8.27 -45.34
C GLY A 21 21.63 8.30 -46.86
N VAL A 22 22.86 8.26 -47.38
CA VAL A 22 23.18 8.38 -48.82
C VAL A 22 23.75 7.08 -49.36
N THR A 23 24.61 6.40 -48.60
CA THR A 23 25.26 5.14 -49.05
C THR A 23 24.58 3.87 -48.53
N GLY A 24 23.72 3.98 -47.51
CA GLY A 24 23.11 2.82 -46.86
C GLY A 24 24.08 1.97 -46.03
N GLU A 25 25.31 2.45 -45.84
CA GLU A 25 26.35 1.74 -45.09
C GLU A 25 26.09 1.82 -43.58
N LEU A 26 26.40 0.74 -42.85
CA LEU A 26 26.17 0.63 -41.41
C LEU A 26 27.22 1.45 -40.65
N LEU A 27 26.82 2.60 -40.08
CA LEU A 27 27.75 3.49 -39.35
C LEU A 27 27.94 3.06 -37.89
N HIS A 28 26.87 2.61 -37.23
CA HIS A 28 26.93 2.27 -35.81
C HIS A 28 25.87 1.23 -35.44
N SER A 29 26.27 0.06 -34.96
CA SER A 29 25.38 -0.86 -34.23
C SER A 29 25.75 -0.84 -32.75
N LYS A 30 24.77 -0.54 -31.89
CA LYS A 30 24.93 -0.68 -30.44
C LYS A 30 24.14 -1.90 -29.98
N ASP A 31 24.79 -3.05 -30.01
CA ASP A 31 24.16 -4.36 -29.77
C ASP A 31 24.08 -4.78 -28.29
N GLY A 32 24.56 -3.95 -27.36
CA GLY A 32 24.51 -4.26 -25.94
C GLY A 32 24.48 -3.03 -25.04
N SER A 33 23.60 -3.06 -24.03
CA SER A 33 23.80 -2.30 -22.81
C SER A 33 24.71 -3.08 -21.86
N GLY A 34 25.59 -2.41 -21.11
CA GLY A 34 26.41 -3.06 -20.08
C GLY A 34 25.54 -3.85 -19.09
N ALA A 35 26.12 -4.86 -18.43
CA ALA A 35 25.42 -5.80 -17.56
C ALA A 35 24.49 -5.13 -16.52
N VAL A 36 24.87 -3.94 -16.04
CA VAL A 36 24.06 -3.12 -15.13
C VAL A 36 22.77 -2.62 -15.79
N ALA A 37 22.85 -2.07 -17.00
CA ALA A 37 21.70 -1.55 -17.73
C ALA A 37 20.80 -2.67 -18.27
N THR A 38 21.34 -3.86 -18.56
CA THR A 38 20.54 -5.05 -18.88
C THR A 38 19.81 -5.57 -17.66
N THR A 39 20.47 -5.67 -16.50
CA THR A 39 19.83 -6.06 -15.23
C THR A 39 18.76 -5.04 -14.83
N GLN A 40 19.03 -3.74 -14.97
CA GLN A 40 18.04 -2.68 -14.75
C GLN A 40 16.89 -2.78 -15.75
N GLY A 41 17.16 -3.05 -17.04
CA GLY A 41 16.14 -3.22 -18.07
C GLY A 41 15.23 -4.42 -17.84
N VAL A 42 15.79 -5.53 -17.31
CA VAL A 42 15.06 -6.74 -16.91
C VAL A 42 14.26 -6.51 -15.63
N LEU A 43 14.85 -5.88 -14.61
CA LEU A 43 14.13 -5.50 -13.39
C LEU A 43 12.97 -4.56 -13.70
N TYR A 44 13.21 -3.54 -14.52
CA TYR A 44 12.20 -2.57 -14.92
C TYR A 44 11.12 -3.20 -15.77
N GLY A 45 11.52 -4.06 -16.70
CA GLY A 45 10.61 -4.82 -17.54
C GLY A 45 9.75 -5.82 -16.76
N LEU A 46 10.32 -6.51 -15.77
CA LEU A 46 9.62 -7.41 -14.85
C LEU A 46 8.70 -6.63 -13.91
N HIS A 47 9.16 -5.48 -13.39
CA HIS A 47 8.40 -4.62 -12.49
C HIS A 47 7.19 -3.98 -13.18
N LEU A 48 7.34 -3.57 -14.44
CA LEU A 48 6.25 -3.03 -15.25
C LEU A 48 5.37 -4.13 -15.87
N GLY A 49 5.76 -5.40 -15.79
CA GLY A 49 5.03 -6.51 -16.43
C GLY A 49 4.86 -6.31 -17.94
N ARG A 50 5.80 -5.64 -18.61
CA ARG A 50 5.65 -5.20 -20.01
C ARG A 50 5.53 -6.37 -21.00
N PHE A 51 6.06 -7.54 -20.63
CA PHE A 51 6.05 -8.81 -21.38
C PHE A 51 4.84 -9.68 -21.10
N ALA A 52 4.08 -9.32 -20.08
CA ALA A 52 2.93 -10.09 -19.68
C ALA A 52 1.78 -9.77 -20.63
N ASP A 53 1.27 -10.81 -21.30
CA ASP A 53 -0.07 -10.83 -21.87
C ASP A 53 -1.12 -10.51 -20.79
N ILE A 54 -2.34 -10.15 -21.18
CA ILE A 54 -3.38 -9.68 -20.25
C ILE A 54 -3.58 -10.63 -19.04
N GLU A 55 -3.52 -11.95 -19.26
CA GLU A 55 -3.67 -12.96 -18.21
C GLU A 55 -2.50 -12.97 -17.21
N THR A 56 -1.26 -12.86 -17.69
CA THR A 56 -0.08 -12.85 -16.82
C THR A 56 0.04 -11.53 -16.07
N ARG A 57 -0.49 -10.42 -16.59
CA ARG A 57 -0.61 -9.15 -15.85
C ARG A 57 -1.55 -9.29 -14.66
N TRP A 58 -2.69 -9.96 -14.85
CA TRP A 58 -3.61 -10.25 -13.74
C TRP A 58 -2.98 -11.16 -12.69
N LEU A 59 -2.25 -12.21 -13.10
CA LEU A 59 -1.54 -13.08 -12.17
C LEU A 59 -0.46 -12.30 -11.40
N TYR A 60 0.34 -11.49 -12.09
CA TYR A 60 1.37 -10.65 -11.48
C TYR A 60 0.76 -9.67 -10.46
N PHE A 61 -0.36 -9.05 -10.81
CA PHE A 61 -1.11 -8.18 -9.91
C PHE A 61 -1.61 -8.92 -8.66
N ILE A 62 -2.23 -10.10 -8.83
CA ILE A 62 -2.75 -10.91 -7.72
C ILE A 62 -1.60 -11.38 -6.81
N VAL A 63 -0.51 -11.87 -7.37
CA VAL A 63 0.66 -12.32 -6.60
C VAL A 63 1.29 -11.14 -5.85
N GLY A 64 1.40 -9.97 -6.48
CA GLY A 64 1.85 -8.74 -5.81
C GLY A 64 0.93 -8.32 -4.66
N LEU A 65 -0.39 -8.40 -4.85
CA LEU A 65 -1.38 -8.09 -3.82
C LEU A 65 -1.28 -9.06 -2.64
N VAL A 66 -1.20 -10.37 -2.91
CA VAL A 66 -1.04 -11.42 -1.89
C VAL A 66 0.29 -11.27 -1.17
N GLY A 67 1.39 -10.99 -1.88
CA GLY A 67 2.70 -10.75 -1.29
C GLY A 67 2.70 -9.55 -0.33
N THR A 68 2.08 -8.44 -0.74
CA THR A 68 1.92 -7.25 0.10
C THR A 68 1.07 -7.56 1.34
N ALA A 69 -0.04 -8.28 1.18
CA ALA A 69 -0.89 -8.70 2.28
C ALA A 69 -0.17 -9.66 3.25
N MET A 70 0.67 -10.55 2.74
CA MET A 70 1.48 -11.46 3.56
C MET A 70 2.51 -10.70 4.40
N VAL A 71 3.26 -9.77 3.81
CA VAL A 71 4.23 -8.94 4.53
C VAL A 71 3.53 -8.07 5.57
N GLY A 72 2.45 -7.38 5.17
CA GLY A 72 1.66 -6.55 6.08
C GLY A 72 1.06 -7.32 7.26
N SER A 73 0.43 -8.46 6.99
CA SER A 73 -0.14 -9.31 8.05
C SER A 73 0.92 -9.91 8.97
N GLY A 74 2.09 -10.29 8.44
CA GLY A 74 3.22 -10.76 9.25
C GLY A 74 3.71 -9.69 10.24
N LEU A 75 3.86 -8.45 9.78
CA LEU A 75 4.21 -7.32 10.64
C LEU A 75 3.15 -7.04 11.71
N VAL A 76 1.87 -7.09 11.34
CA VAL A 76 0.76 -6.91 12.29
C VAL A 76 0.75 -8.03 13.33
N LEU A 77 0.82 -9.30 12.92
CA LEU A 77 0.85 -10.45 13.84
C LEU A 77 2.05 -10.39 14.79
N TRP A 78 3.22 -9.97 14.28
CA TRP A 78 4.39 -9.75 15.13
C TRP A 78 4.13 -8.67 16.18
N THR A 79 3.55 -7.52 15.81
CA THR A 79 3.23 -6.46 16.78
C THR A 79 2.25 -6.94 17.85
N VAL A 80 1.20 -7.67 17.47
CA VAL A 80 0.22 -8.22 18.42
C VAL A 80 0.86 -9.24 19.37
N LYS A 81 1.65 -10.18 18.83
CA LYS A 81 2.36 -11.20 19.63
C LYS A 81 3.43 -10.59 20.53
N ARG A 82 4.08 -9.51 20.10
CA ARG A 82 5.07 -8.80 20.91
C ARG A 82 4.38 -8.02 22.04
N ARG A 83 3.25 -7.38 21.75
CA ARG A 83 2.44 -6.65 22.75
C ARG A 83 1.98 -7.53 23.91
N SER A 84 1.61 -8.78 23.66
CA SER A 84 1.21 -9.72 24.74
C SER A 84 2.39 -10.22 25.59
N LYS A 85 3.62 -10.10 25.07
CA LYS A 85 4.86 -10.44 25.79
C LYS A 85 5.49 -9.24 26.49
N LEU A 86 4.91 -8.04 26.38
CA LEU A 86 5.44 -6.86 27.06
C LEU A 86 5.17 -6.95 28.56
N PRO A 87 6.14 -6.55 29.42
CA PRO A 87 5.97 -6.53 30.88
C PRO A 87 4.80 -5.65 31.33
N ASP A 88 4.52 -4.58 30.58
CA ASP A 88 3.46 -3.62 30.88
C ASP A 88 2.66 -3.28 29.59
N PRO A 89 1.52 -3.95 29.34
CA PRO A 89 0.73 -3.78 28.12
C PRO A 89 0.17 -2.36 27.92
N GLU A 90 0.08 -1.58 29.00
CA GLU A 90 -0.44 -0.20 28.99
C GLU A 90 0.65 0.86 28.77
N LYS A 91 1.93 0.54 29.01
CA LYS A 91 3.08 1.44 28.80
C LYS A 91 4.18 0.81 27.94
N PRO A 92 3.92 0.58 26.63
CA PRO A 92 4.96 0.09 25.73
C PRO A 92 6.11 1.09 25.56
N TYR A 93 7.34 0.56 25.48
CA TYR A 93 8.54 1.32 25.16
C TYR A 93 8.38 2.13 23.87
N PHE A 94 9.04 3.29 23.78
CA PHE A 94 8.95 4.20 22.64
C PHE A 94 9.18 3.52 21.28
N GLY A 95 10.20 2.67 21.17
CA GLY A 95 10.51 1.95 19.93
C GLY A 95 9.37 1.04 19.46
N PHE A 96 8.68 0.36 20.39
CA PHE A 96 7.51 -0.46 20.02
C PHE A 96 6.35 0.40 19.51
N ARG A 97 6.08 1.53 20.17
CA ARG A 97 5.04 2.48 19.72
C ARG A 97 5.36 3.02 18.32
N LEU A 98 6.62 3.34 18.04
CA LEU A 98 7.04 3.84 16.73
C LEU A 98 6.79 2.79 15.64
N VAL A 99 7.20 1.53 15.86
CA VAL A 99 6.98 0.45 14.88
C VAL A 99 5.50 0.16 14.67
N GLU A 100 4.70 0.11 15.74
CA GLU A 100 3.25 -0.08 15.64
C GLU A 100 2.60 1.03 14.80
N ARG A 101 3.05 2.29 14.96
CA ARG A 101 2.52 3.46 14.25
C ARG A 101 3.02 3.56 12.80
N LEU A 102 4.27 3.20 12.55
CA LEU A 102 4.79 3.07 11.19
C LEU A 102 4.03 2.00 10.41
N ASN A 103 3.73 0.86 11.02
CA ASN A 103 2.91 -0.18 10.37
C ASN A 103 1.51 0.36 10.00
N ILE A 104 0.87 1.13 10.88
CA ILE A 104 -0.42 1.77 10.60
C ILE A 104 -0.32 2.72 9.41
N ALA A 105 0.68 3.62 9.42
CA ALA A 105 0.88 4.60 8.36
C ALA A 105 1.26 3.94 7.02
N SER A 106 2.06 2.88 7.04
CA SER A 106 2.46 2.16 5.83
C SER A 106 1.34 1.33 5.22
N ILE A 107 0.42 0.77 6.02
CA ILE A 107 -0.68 -0.04 5.50
C ILE A 107 -1.91 0.83 5.23
N ALA A 108 -2.47 1.46 6.26
CA ALA A 108 -3.70 2.25 6.11
C ALA A 108 -3.42 3.65 5.55
N GLY A 109 -2.34 4.30 5.98
CA GLY A 109 -1.98 5.63 5.50
C GLY A 109 -1.59 5.65 4.02
N LEU A 110 -0.88 4.61 3.55
CA LEU A 110 -0.54 4.47 2.13
C LEU A 110 -1.79 4.30 1.25
N SER A 111 -2.78 3.52 1.70
CA SER A 111 -4.07 3.42 1.01
C SER A 111 -4.75 4.79 0.89
N VAL A 112 -4.78 5.58 1.96
CA VAL A 112 -5.34 6.94 1.94
C VAL A 112 -4.59 7.83 0.95
N ALA A 113 -3.25 7.80 0.95
CA ALA A 113 -2.42 8.60 0.06
C ALA A 113 -2.65 8.23 -1.42
N MET A 114 -2.80 6.94 -1.73
CA MET A 114 -3.10 6.46 -3.09
C MET A 114 -4.45 7.01 -3.59
N VAL A 115 -5.47 7.01 -2.73
CA VAL A 115 -6.79 7.54 -3.11
C VAL A 115 -6.76 9.06 -3.23
N ALA A 116 -6.03 9.74 -2.35
CA ALA A 116 -5.83 11.18 -2.42
C ALA A 116 -5.10 11.60 -3.70
N PHE A 117 -4.18 10.79 -4.22
CA PHE A 117 -3.55 11.02 -5.52
C PHE A 117 -4.58 11.09 -6.66
N PHE A 118 -5.59 10.21 -6.68
CA PHE A 118 -6.68 10.30 -7.67
C PHE A 118 -7.53 11.56 -7.51
N TRP A 119 -7.76 12.01 -6.27
CA TRP A 119 -8.42 13.28 -6.00
C TRP A 119 -7.60 14.48 -6.49
N LEU A 120 -6.30 14.48 -6.24
CA LEU A 120 -5.38 15.53 -6.71
C LEU A 120 -5.35 15.61 -8.24
N ASN A 121 -5.27 14.46 -8.91
CA ASN A 121 -5.30 14.41 -10.37
C ASN A 121 -6.60 14.98 -10.96
N ARG A 122 -7.70 14.96 -10.20
CA ARG A 122 -8.96 15.59 -10.61
C ARG A 122 -8.97 17.11 -10.43
N TRP A 123 -8.43 17.59 -9.32
CA TRP A 123 -8.54 18.99 -8.93
C TRP A 123 -7.41 19.86 -9.48
N LEU A 124 -6.29 19.27 -9.88
CA LEU A 124 -5.19 20.02 -10.49
C LEU A 124 -5.57 20.49 -11.91
N PRO A 125 -5.37 21.79 -12.22
CA PRO A 125 -5.56 22.32 -13.57
C PRO A 125 -4.69 21.60 -14.59
N VAL A 126 -5.22 21.40 -15.80
CA VAL A 126 -4.48 20.74 -16.89
C VAL A 126 -3.31 21.61 -17.38
N GLU A 127 -3.45 22.93 -17.30
CA GLU A 127 -2.47 23.91 -17.77
C GLU A 127 -1.33 24.19 -16.78
N MET A 128 -1.32 23.52 -15.63
CA MET A 128 -0.33 23.76 -14.58
C MET A 128 1.05 23.23 -14.97
N LEU A 129 2.06 24.10 -14.96
CA LEU A 129 3.47 23.73 -15.09
C LEU A 129 3.87 22.76 -13.97
N GLU A 130 4.64 21.72 -14.31
CA GLU A 130 5.12 20.71 -13.37
C GLU A 130 4.03 19.95 -12.59
N ARG A 131 2.83 19.84 -13.14
CA ARG A 131 1.69 19.11 -12.54
C ARG A 131 2.08 17.74 -11.96
N ALA A 132 2.84 16.93 -12.69
CA ALA A 132 3.26 15.60 -12.23
C ALA A 132 4.07 15.65 -10.91
N GLN A 133 4.91 16.68 -10.72
CA GLN A 133 5.67 16.85 -9.48
C GLN A 133 4.74 17.22 -8.31
N TRP A 134 3.76 18.08 -8.56
CA TRP A 134 2.75 18.44 -7.55
C TRP A 134 1.87 17.26 -7.13
N GLU A 135 1.52 16.37 -8.06
CA GLU A 135 0.79 15.13 -7.74
C GLU A 135 1.61 14.22 -6.82
N ILE A 136 2.91 14.06 -7.10
CA ILE A 136 3.85 13.30 -6.28
C ILE A 136 4.02 13.94 -4.90
N HIS A 137 4.23 15.26 -4.85
CA HIS A 137 4.35 16.00 -3.60
C HIS A 137 3.09 15.84 -2.75
N GLY A 138 1.91 15.99 -3.34
CA GLY A 138 0.63 15.82 -2.65
C GLY A 138 0.45 14.40 -2.09
N PHE A 139 0.84 13.37 -2.84
CA PHE A 139 0.86 12.00 -2.33
C PHE A 139 1.74 11.87 -1.07
N PHE A 140 2.99 12.34 -1.12
CA PHE A 140 3.90 12.27 0.03
C PHE A 140 3.42 13.13 1.20
N LEU A 141 2.82 14.28 0.94
CA LEU A 141 2.26 15.17 1.97
C LEU A 141 1.10 14.50 2.70
N VAL A 142 0.16 13.89 1.96
CA VAL A 142 -0.96 13.15 2.56
C VAL A 142 -0.43 11.95 3.33
N TRP A 143 0.54 11.21 2.78
CA TRP A 143 1.13 10.08 3.49
C TRP A 143 1.82 10.52 4.79
N LEU A 144 2.60 11.60 4.76
CA LEU A 144 3.20 12.19 5.96
C LEU A 144 2.14 12.66 6.96
N ALA A 145 1.05 13.26 6.51
CA ALA A 145 -0.06 13.67 7.37
C ALA A 145 -0.70 12.45 8.06
N THR A 146 -0.89 11.34 7.34
CA THR A 146 -1.39 10.09 7.96
C THR A 146 -0.42 9.49 8.97
N LEU A 147 0.89 9.62 8.75
CA LEU A 147 1.91 9.22 9.71
C LEU A 147 1.83 10.07 10.98
N VAL A 148 1.79 11.41 10.85
CA VAL A 148 1.62 12.32 11.98
C VAL A 148 0.32 12.01 12.72
N TRP A 149 -0.77 11.74 12.00
CA TRP A 149 -2.05 11.34 12.59
C TRP A 149 -1.93 10.06 13.42
N ALA A 150 -1.26 9.03 12.90
CA ALA A 150 -0.99 7.77 13.62
C ALA A 150 -0.08 7.98 14.85
N LEU A 151 0.82 8.98 14.82
CA LEU A 151 1.67 9.37 15.95
C LEU A 151 0.92 10.15 17.05
N VAL A 152 -0.14 10.88 16.73
CA VAL A 152 -0.88 11.64 17.75
C VAL A 152 -1.98 10.79 18.39
N ARG A 153 -2.58 9.86 17.63
CA ARG A 153 -3.74 9.08 18.09
C ARG A 153 -3.37 7.74 18.77
N PRO A 154 -4.29 7.16 19.56
CA PRO A 154 -4.19 5.77 19.99
C PRO A 154 -4.23 4.83 18.79
N ALA A 155 -3.38 3.79 18.77
CA ALA A 155 -3.22 2.88 17.64
C ALA A 155 -4.54 2.31 17.10
N LYS A 156 -5.46 1.87 17.98
CA LYS A 156 -6.77 1.35 17.58
C LYS A 156 -7.63 2.40 16.85
N ARG A 157 -7.63 3.65 17.33
CA ARG A 157 -8.39 4.74 16.69
C ARG A 157 -7.76 5.13 15.36
N ALA A 158 -6.43 5.22 15.30
CA ALA A 158 -5.72 5.53 14.06
C ALA A 158 -6.03 4.51 12.95
N TRP A 159 -6.08 3.21 13.26
CA TRP A 159 -6.51 2.19 12.30
C TRP A 159 -7.92 2.44 11.76
N VAL A 160 -8.89 2.64 12.65
CA VAL A 160 -10.30 2.82 12.25
C VAL A 160 -10.48 4.11 11.47
N GLU A 161 -9.89 5.22 11.93
CA GLU A 161 -9.99 6.54 11.30
C GLU A 161 -9.35 6.54 9.91
N LEU A 162 -8.13 6.00 9.75
CA LEU A 162 -7.46 5.95 8.45
C LEU A 162 -8.19 5.04 7.45
N LEU A 163 -8.64 3.85 7.89
CA LEU A 163 -9.40 2.95 7.02
C LEU A 163 -10.77 3.54 6.64
N ALA A 164 -11.45 4.22 7.57
CA ALA A 164 -12.71 4.90 7.30
C ALA A 164 -12.50 6.09 6.34
N MET A 165 -11.43 6.86 6.50
CA MET A 165 -11.07 7.93 5.56
C MET A 165 -10.78 7.38 4.16
N ALA A 166 -10.01 6.29 4.04
CA ALA A 166 -9.77 5.63 2.76
C ALA A 166 -11.10 5.18 2.12
N ALA A 167 -11.99 4.55 2.91
CA ALA A 167 -13.29 4.12 2.43
C ALA A 167 -14.16 5.29 1.95
N GLY A 168 -14.21 6.38 2.72
CA GLY A 168 -14.95 7.58 2.36
C GLY A 168 -14.43 8.24 1.09
N LEU A 169 -13.10 8.39 0.98
CA LEU A 169 -12.47 8.97 -0.22
C LEU A 169 -12.71 8.11 -1.46
N CYS A 170 -12.63 6.77 -1.35
CA CYS A 170 -12.92 5.85 -2.44
C CYS A 170 -14.40 5.91 -2.87
N PHE A 171 -15.31 6.03 -1.91
CA PHE A 171 -16.75 6.07 -2.18
C PHE A 171 -17.18 7.40 -2.82
N LEU A 172 -16.62 8.51 -2.34
CA LEU A 172 -16.93 9.85 -2.82
C LEU A 172 -16.38 10.13 -4.23
N LEU A 173 -15.31 9.43 -4.64
CA LEU A 173 -14.66 9.73 -5.92
C LEU A 173 -15.52 9.38 -7.16
N PRO A 174 -16.20 8.21 -7.23
CA PRO A 174 -17.21 7.93 -8.25
C PRO A 174 -18.43 8.86 -8.18
N ILE A 175 -18.84 9.27 -6.98
CA ILE A 175 -19.94 10.25 -6.84
C ILE A 175 -19.53 11.59 -7.44
N ALA A 176 -18.31 12.04 -7.18
CA ALA A 176 -17.75 13.24 -7.80
C ALA A 176 -17.61 13.09 -9.32
N ASN A 177 -17.33 11.89 -9.85
CA ASN A 177 -17.38 11.58 -11.28
C ASN A 177 -18.80 11.77 -11.84
N MET A 178 -19.82 11.17 -11.21
CA MET A 178 -21.21 11.24 -11.65
C MET A 178 -21.77 12.67 -11.63
N LEU A 179 -21.35 13.48 -10.65
CA LEU A 179 -21.74 14.89 -10.54
C LEU A 179 -20.96 15.81 -11.49
N GLY A 180 -19.99 15.28 -12.25
CA GLY A 180 -19.17 16.06 -13.17
C GLY A 180 -18.22 17.04 -12.48
N LEU A 181 -17.87 16.82 -11.20
CA LEU A 181 -16.90 17.64 -10.48
C LEU A 181 -15.49 17.28 -10.98
N GLY A 182 -15.02 17.98 -12.01
CA GLY A 182 -13.68 17.77 -12.57
C GLY A 182 -13.47 18.46 -13.90
N GLN A 183 -12.33 19.12 -14.06
CA GLN A 183 -11.96 19.77 -15.31
C GLN A 183 -11.67 18.69 -16.38
N GLY A 184 -12.28 18.78 -17.57
CA GLY A 184 -11.95 17.94 -18.73
C GLY A 184 -12.67 16.57 -18.84
N MET A 185 -13.61 16.26 -17.96
CA MET A 185 -14.26 14.93 -17.94
C MET A 185 -15.48 14.81 -18.87
N GLN A 186 -16.12 15.93 -19.23
CA GLN A 186 -17.32 15.96 -20.06
C GLN A 186 -17.06 15.55 -21.52
N SER A 187 -15.85 15.79 -22.04
CA SER A 187 -15.46 15.44 -23.41
C SER A 187 -15.05 13.97 -23.59
N SER A 188 -14.59 13.29 -22.53
CA SER A 188 -14.10 11.90 -22.59
C SER A 188 -15.18 10.86 -22.30
N LEU A 189 -16.32 11.28 -21.73
CA LEU A 189 -17.43 10.40 -21.35
C LEU A 189 -18.07 9.69 -22.56
N ALA A 190 -18.04 10.31 -23.74
CA ALA A 190 -18.69 9.78 -24.94
C ALA A 190 -17.93 8.60 -25.59
N GLN A 191 -16.64 8.39 -25.29
CA GLN A 191 -15.81 7.38 -25.99
C GLN A 191 -15.25 6.28 -25.08
N ALA A 192 -15.28 6.43 -23.74
CA ALA A 192 -14.61 5.51 -22.81
C ALA A 192 -15.50 4.92 -21.70
N GLY A 193 -16.83 4.87 -21.90
CA GLY A 193 -17.80 4.53 -20.83
C GLY A 193 -17.53 3.24 -20.06
N TRP A 194 -17.06 2.17 -20.72
CA TRP A 194 -16.77 0.90 -20.04
C TRP A 194 -15.55 0.97 -19.10
N LEU A 195 -14.52 1.74 -19.49
CA LEU A 195 -13.32 1.92 -18.67
C LEU A 195 -13.66 2.74 -17.41
N PHE A 196 -14.46 3.80 -17.55
CA PHE A 196 -14.90 4.59 -16.40
C PHE A 196 -15.78 3.78 -15.46
N LEU A 197 -16.73 3.00 -16.00
CA LEU A 197 -17.61 2.16 -15.19
C LEU A 197 -16.83 1.09 -14.40
N SER A 198 -15.86 0.43 -15.03
CA SER A 198 -15.03 -0.58 -14.36
C SER A 198 -14.12 0.03 -13.28
N PHE A 199 -13.61 1.24 -13.50
CA PHE A 199 -12.83 1.99 -12.52
C PHE A 199 -13.69 2.40 -11.31
N ASP A 200 -14.86 2.99 -11.55
CA ASP A 200 -15.78 3.41 -10.48
C ASP A 200 -16.27 2.20 -9.65
N LEU A 201 -16.58 1.08 -10.30
CA LEU A 201 -16.95 -0.16 -9.61
C LEU A 201 -15.80 -0.69 -8.75
N SER A 202 -14.56 -0.60 -9.25
CA SER A 202 -13.37 -1.01 -8.50
C SER A 202 -13.15 -0.14 -7.26
N LEU A 203 -13.41 1.17 -7.35
CA LEU A 203 -13.33 2.10 -6.21
C LEU A 203 -14.40 1.80 -5.16
N TRP A 204 -15.63 1.51 -5.58
CA TRP A 204 -16.68 1.08 -4.67
C TRP A 204 -16.36 -0.24 -3.97
N LEU A 205 -15.83 -1.22 -4.72
CA LEU A 205 -15.35 -2.47 -4.13
C LEU A 205 -14.26 -2.19 -3.08
N LEU A 206 -13.29 -1.34 -3.40
CA LEU A 206 -12.23 -0.95 -2.48
C LEU A 206 -12.77 -0.21 -1.25
N ALA A 207 -13.77 0.65 -1.42
CA ALA A 207 -14.44 1.35 -0.32
C ALA A 207 -15.13 0.36 0.63
N ILE A 208 -15.85 -0.63 0.10
CA ILE A 208 -16.51 -1.68 0.88
C ILE A 208 -15.48 -2.50 1.66
N VAL A 209 -14.38 -2.90 1.02
CA VAL A 209 -13.30 -3.65 1.67
C VAL A 209 -12.68 -2.85 2.83
N HIS A 210 -12.37 -1.58 2.61
CA HIS A 210 -11.82 -0.71 3.67
C HIS A 210 -12.81 -0.48 4.81
N ALA A 211 -14.09 -0.25 4.50
CA ALA A 211 -15.14 -0.10 5.50
C ALA A 211 -15.33 -1.38 6.33
N ALA A 212 -15.31 -2.56 5.69
CA ALA A 212 -15.39 -3.85 6.36
C ALA A 212 -14.18 -4.08 7.27
N MET A 213 -12.97 -3.72 6.84
CA MET A 213 -11.77 -3.78 7.68
C MET A 213 -11.87 -2.82 8.87
N ALA A 214 -12.28 -1.56 8.65
CA ALA A 214 -12.47 -0.58 9.71
C ALA A 214 -13.48 -1.09 10.76
N TRP A 215 -14.60 -1.66 10.32
CA TRP A 215 -15.62 -2.22 11.21
C TRP A 215 -15.11 -3.42 12.00
N ARG A 216 -14.38 -4.34 11.35
CA ARG A 216 -13.76 -5.49 12.04
C ARG A 216 -12.75 -5.04 13.09
N VAL A 217 -11.91 -4.05 12.79
CA VAL A 217 -10.93 -3.51 13.75
C VAL A 217 -11.63 -2.76 14.90
N ALA A 218 -12.70 -2.01 14.61
CA ALA A 218 -13.48 -1.33 15.64
C ALA A 218 -14.13 -2.32 16.61
N LYS A 219 -14.76 -3.38 16.07
CA LYS A 219 -15.44 -4.44 16.83
C LYS A 219 -14.48 -5.38 17.55
N HIS A 220 -13.21 -5.47 17.12
CA HIS A 220 -12.23 -6.32 17.78
C HIS A 220 -11.97 -5.83 19.21
N GLN A 221 -12.33 -6.67 20.18
CA GLN A 221 -11.99 -6.51 21.58
C GLN A 221 -10.85 -7.48 21.89
N PRO A 222 -9.69 -7.01 22.39
CA PRO A 222 -8.62 -7.91 22.79
C PRO A 222 -9.13 -8.83 23.91
N PRO A 223 -8.78 -10.13 23.91
CA PRO A 223 -9.16 -11.03 24.99
C PRO A 223 -8.74 -10.44 26.34
N ARG A 224 -9.67 -10.35 27.30
CA ARG A 224 -9.36 -9.92 28.67
C ARG A 224 -8.25 -10.82 29.22
N PRO A 225 -7.20 -10.27 29.84
CA PRO A 225 -6.22 -11.08 30.55
C PRO A 225 -6.94 -11.96 31.57
N ARG A 226 -6.73 -13.28 31.50
CA ARG A 226 -7.25 -14.20 32.51
C ARG A 226 -6.71 -13.73 33.86
N PRO A 227 -7.55 -13.48 34.88
CA PRO A 227 -7.04 -13.04 36.18
C PRO A 227 -6.00 -14.06 36.64
N ALA A 228 -4.79 -13.57 36.94
CA ALA A 228 -3.73 -14.41 37.44
C ALA A 228 -4.28 -15.15 38.66
N VAL A 229 -4.36 -16.48 38.57
CA VAL A 229 -4.70 -17.31 39.71
C VAL A 229 -3.65 -16.99 40.76
N LYS A 230 -4.04 -16.28 41.83
CA LYS A 230 -3.19 -16.08 43.01
C LYS A 230 -2.75 -17.48 43.43
N LYS A 231 -1.47 -17.80 43.27
CA LYS A 231 -0.90 -19.03 43.84
C LYS A 231 -1.23 -18.98 45.33
N ARG A 232 -2.09 -19.89 45.78
CA ARG A 232 -2.42 -20.08 47.20
C ARG A 232 -1.09 -20.30 47.92
N PRO A 233 -0.75 -19.52 48.97
CA PRO A 233 0.48 -19.76 49.71
C PRO A 233 0.49 -21.21 50.20
N PRO A 234 1.66 -21.87 50.21
CA PRO A 234 1.77 -23.24 50.68
C PRO A 234 1.17 -23.32 52.09
N VAL A 235 0.24 -24.25 52.28
CA VAL A 235 -0.33 -24.54 53.59
C VAL A 235 0.83 -24.90 54.50
N ALA A 236 1.07 -24.09 55.54
CA ALA A 236 2.06 -24.38 56.55
C ALA A 236 1.75 -25.76 57.15
N ALA A 237 2.71 -26.67 57.10
CA ALA A 237 2.58 -28.00 57.69
C ALA A 237 2.29 -27.85 59.20
N PRO A 238 1.34 -28.62 59.76
CA PRO A 238 1.07 -28.56 61.18
C PRO A 238 2.31 -28.99 61.95
N ALA A 239 2.76 -28.14 62.87
CA ALA A 239 3.83 -28.45 63.80
C ALA A 239 3.44 -29.67 64.64
N LEU A 240 4.15 -30.77 64.47
CA LEU A 240 4.09 -31.92 65.37
C LEU A 240 4.61 -31.45 66.73
N THR A 241 3.71 -31.25 67.69
CA THR A 241 4.06 -31.12 69.09
C THR A 241 4.55 -32.48 69.58
N THR A 242 5.86 -32.65 69.66
CA THR A 242 6.51 -33.70 70.43
C THR A 242 6.17 -33.46 71.89
N GLN A 243 5.24 -34.26 72.45
CA GLN A 243 5.13 -34.40 73.90
C GLN A 243 6.26 -35.33 74.34
N GLU A 244 7.26 -34.77 75.02
CA GLU A 244 8.17 -35.55 75.86
C GLU A 244 7.67 -35.52 77.32
N SER A 245 7.55 -36.74 77.87
CA SER A 245 7.55 -37.18 79.29
C SER A 245 6.82 -36.35 80.35
#